data_AF-W4QFT8-F1
#
_entry.id   AF-W4QFT8-F1
#
_cell.length_a   1.000
_cell.length_b   1.000
_cell.length_c   1.000
_cell.angle_alpha   90.00
_cell.angle_beta   90.00
_cell.angle_gamma   90.00
#
_symmetry.space_group_name_H-M   'P 1'
#
loop_
_entity.id
_entity.type
_entity.pdbx_description
1 polymer ?
#
loop_
_entity_poly.entity_id
_entity_poly.type
_entity_poly.pdbx_seq_one_letter_code
_entity_poly.pdbx_strand_id
1 'polypeptide(L)'
;MAGILLILGFTIPITVQPSADTRTIVDHTLHVYSAPECFDQADLTNNLEETTYHYANELEYESESSCTDNAFIGEKKPLLMAIFD
;
A
#
# COMPACT_ATOMS: atom_id res chain seq x y z
N MET A 1 -18.96 -10.44 29.40
CA MET A 1 -18.16 -11.15 28.38
C MET A 1 -18.03 -10.31 27.11
N ALA A 2 -19.13 -9.90 26.45
CA ALA A 2 -19.08 -9.09 25.22
C ALA A 2 -18.29 -7.77 25.33
N GLY A 3 -18.44 -7.01 26.42
CA GLY A 3 -17.70 -5.75 26.59
C GLY A 3 -16.19 -5.91 26.69
N ILE A 4 -15.70 -7.02 27.25
CA ILE A 4 -14.25 -7.30 27.35
C ILE A 4 -13.68 -7.61 25.97
N LEU A 5 -14.41 -8.36 25.14
CA LEU A 5 -14.00 -8.65 23.75
C LEU A 5 -13.95 -7.38 22.89
N LEU A 6 -14.89 -6.46 23.07
CA LEU A 6 -14.87 -5.17 22.39
C LEU A 6 -13.63 -4.35 22.76
N ILE A 7 -13.33 -4.23 24.06
CA ILE A 7 -12.13 -3.51 24.52
C ILE A 7 -10.87 -4.14 23.94
N LEU A 8 -10.74 -5.48 24.00
CA LEU A 8 -9.60 -6.20 23.45
C LEU A 8 -9.43 -5.93 21.94
N GLY A 9 -10.53 -5.97 21.17
CA GLY A 9 -10.52 -5.70 19.73
C GLY A 9 -10.09 -4.28 19.33
N PHE A 10 -10.25 -3.29 20.21
CA PHE A 10 -9.73 -1.94 19.98
C PHE A 10 -8.27 -1.75 20.47
N THR A 11 -7.77 -2.63 21.33
CA THR A 11 -6.42 -2.51 21.92
C THR A 11 -5.34 -3.31 21.19
N ILE A 12 -5.70 -4.31 20.40
CA ILE A 12 -4.74 -5.13 19.65
C ILE A 12 -4.54 -4.49 18.27
N PRO A 13 -3.38 -3.84 18.00
CA PRO A 13 -3.08 -3.34 16.68
C PRO A 13 -2.69 -4.49 15.76
N ILE A 14 -3.22 -4.49 14.53
CA ILE A 14 -2.77 -5.35 13.45
C ILE A 14 -2.28 -4.49 12.29
N THR A 15 -1.37 -5.03 11.49
CA THR A 15 -0.90 -4.40 10.26
C THR A 15 -1.80 -4.85 9.11
N VAL A 16 -2.51 -3.92 8.47
CA VAL A 16 -3.36 -4.18 7.30
C VAL A 16 -2.58 -3.76 6.07
N GLN A 17 -2.25 -4.71 5.21
CA GLN A 17 -1.58 -4.41 3.95
C GLN A 17 -2.52 -3.66 2.99
N PRO A 18 -1.97 -2.86 2.07
CA PRO A 18 -2.76 -2.26 1.00
C PRO A 18 -3.53 -3.32 0.22
N SER A 19 -4.71 -2.97 -0.28
CA SER A 19 -5.48 -3.86 -1.16
C SER A 19 -4.67 -4.22 -2.40
N ALA A 20 -4.84 -5.44 -2.90
CA ALA A 20 -4.27 -5.88 -4.17
C ALA A 20 -4.65 -4.94 -5.33
N ASP A 21 -5.86 -4.38 -5.30
CA ASP A 21 -6.41 -3.49 -6.32
C ASP A 21 -6.05 -2.01 -6.09
N THR A 22 -5.17 -1.71 -5.12
CA THR A 22 -4.70 -0.34 -4.89
C THR A 22 -4.07 0.21 -6.16
N ARG A 23 -4.50 1.40 -6.58
CA ARG A 23 -3.97 2.08 -7.77
C ARG A 23 -2.47 2.33 -7.59
N THR A 24 -1.69 1.97 -8.60
CA THR A 24 -0.22 2.10 -8.63
C THR A 24 0.22 2.55 -10.01
N ILE A 25 1.28 3.35 -10.09
CA ILE A 25 1.88 3.79 -11.34
C ILE A 25 3.20 3.05 -11.52
N VAL A 26 3.45 2.48 -12.68
CA VAL A 26 4.67 1.74 -13.02
C VAL A 26 5.44 2.49 -14.10
N ASP A 27 6.77 2.52 -13.98
CA ASP A 27 7.69 2.97 -15.03
C ASP A 27 8.48 1.79 -15.57
N HIS A 28 8.25 1.43 -16.83
CA HIS A 28 8.90 0.30 -17.49
C HIS A 28 10.33 0.59 -17.99
N THR A 29 10.75 1.86 -18.02
CA THR A 29 12.15 2.23 -18.31
C THR A 29 13.01 1.99 -17.08
N LEU A 30 12.56 2.50 -15.93
CA LEU A 30 13.30 2.45 -14.67
C LEU A 30 13.07 1.16 -13.89
N HIS A 31 12.04 0.39 -14.24
CA HIS A 31 11.65 -0.84 -13.55
C HIS A 31 11.29 -0.57 -12.07
N VAL A 32 10.54 0.51 -11.86
CA VAL A 32 10.05 0.92 -10.54
C VAL A 32 8.55 1.15 -10.56
N TYR A 33 7.93 1.11 -9.39
CA TYR A 33 6.55 1.52 -9.18
C TYR A 33 6.47 2.68 -8.19
N SER A 34 5.42 3.50 -8.30
CA SER A 34 5.16 4.65 -7.46
C SER A 34 3.70 4.67 -6.99
N ALA A 35 3.51 5.05 -5.73
CA ALA A 35 2.19 5.36 -5.22
C ALA A 35 1.67 6.65 -5.89
N PRO A 36 0.37 6.76 -6.22
CA PRO A 36 -0.16 7.94 -6.92
C PRO A 36 0.15 9.27 -6.21
N GLU A 37 0.12 9.29 -4.88
CA GLU A 37 0.47 10.44 -4.04
C GLU A 37 1.95 10.82 -4.05
N CYS A 38 2.83 9.90 -4.46
CA CYS A 38 4.28 10.11 -4.56
C CYS A 38 4.73 10.49 -5.97
N PHE A 39 3.82 10.53 -6.96
CA PHE A 39 4.16 10.73 -8.38
C PHE A 39 4.87 12.06 -8.66
N ASP A 40 4.38 13.17 -8.08
CA ASP A 40 4.88 14.52 -8.39
C ASP A 40 6.31 14.79 -7.90
N GLN A 41 6.82 13.93 -7.01
CA GLN A 41 8.18 14.01 -6.48
C GLN A 41 9.08 12.87 -6.98
N ALA A 42 8.55 11.99 -7.82
CA ALA A 42 9.25 10.86 -8.39
C ALA A 42 9.90 11.26 -9.72
N ASP A 43 11.16 10.89 -9.92
CA ASP A 43 11.92 11.20 -11.15
C ASP A 43 11.60 10.16 -12.27
N LEU A 44 10.31 9.98 -12.56
CA LEU A 44 9.83 9.01 -13.54
C LEU A 44 10.01 9.49 -15.00
N THR A 45 10.04 8.53 -15.92
CA THR A 45 10.07 8.72 -17.37
C THR A 45 8.65 8.78 -17.96
N ASN A 46 8.54 8.86 -19.28
CA ASN A 46 7.23 8.85 -19.97
C ASN A 46 6.76 7.45 -20.37
N ASN A 47 7.46 6.39 -19.96
CA ASN A 47 7.06 5.00 -20.24
C ASN A 47 6.24 4.44 -19.07
N LEU A 48 5.10 5.09 -18.83
CA LEU A 48 4.29 4.89 -17.64
C LEU A 48 3.04 4.06 -17.93
N GLU A 49 2.69 3.20 -16.99
CA GLU A 49 1.43 2.47 -16.94
C GLU A 49 0.76 2.70 -15.58
N GLU A 50 -0.55 2.95 -15.60
CA GLU A 50 -1.36 2.93 -14.38
C GLU A 50 -2.02 1.55 -14.23
N THR A 51 -1.82 0.93 -13.09
CA THR A 51 -2.18 -0.46 -12.83
C THR A 51 -2.51 -0.67 -11.34
N THR A 52 -2.52 -1.92 -10.88
CA THR A 52 -2.74 -2.29 -9.48
C THR A 52 -1.44 -2.63 -8.76
N TYR A 53 -1.43 -2.47 -7.44
CA TYR A 53 -0.30 -2.85 -6.60
C TYR A 53 0.03 -4.33 -6.73
N HIS A 54 -0.98 -5.19 -6.92
CA HIS A 54 -0.75 -6.59 -7.20
C HIS A 54 0.07 -6.80 -8.47
N TYR A 55 -0.33 -6.19 -9.59
CA TYR A 55 0.39 -6.33 -10.85
C TYR A 55 1.80 -5.73 -10.79
N ALA A 56 1.97 -4.58 -10.12
CA ALA A 56 3.28 -3.98 -9.90
C ALA A 56 4.24 -4.92 -9.15
N ASN A 57 3.74 -5.68 -8.16
CA ASN A 57 4.53 -6.70 -7.47
C ASN A 57 4.81 -7.94 -8.34
N GLU A 58 3.88 -8.35 -9.22
CA GLU A 58 4.11 -9.45 -10.17
C GLU A 58 5.20 -9.13 -11.19
N LEU A 59 5.40 -7.85 -11.52
CA LEU A 59 6.49 -7.38 -12.37
C LEU A 59 7.86 -7.43 -11.69
N GLU A 60 7.91 -7.67 -10.37
CA GLU A 60 9.13 -7.63 -9.54
C GLU A 60 9.87 -6.29 -9.62
N TYR A 61 9.14 -5.18 -9.79
CA TYR A 61 9.72 -3.84 -9.81
C TYR A 61 9.93 -3.33 -8.39
N GLU A 62 10.96 -2.49 -8.20
CA GLU A 62 11.23 -1.89 -6.89
C GLU A 62 10.36 -0.66 -6.66
N SER A 63 10.18 -0.26 -5.41
CA SER A 63 9.56 1.03 -5.12
C SER A 63 10.47 2.15 -5.62
N GLU A 64 9.87 3.19 -6.20
CA GLU A 64 10.63 4.32 -6.72
C GLU A 64 11.36 5.10 -5.61
N SER A 65 10.76 5.14 -4.42
CA SER A 65 11.31 5.87 -3.27
C SER A 65 10.71 5.41 -1.96
N SER A 66 11.28 5.92 -0.86
CA SER A 66 10.75 5.71 0.48
C SER A 66 9.34 6.28 0.69
N CYS A 67 8.90 7.26 -0.12
CA CYS A 67 7.50 7.69 -0.09
C CYS A 67 6.58 6.55 -0.50
N THR A 68 6.90 5.91 -1.63
CA THR A 68 6.14 4.78 -2.15
C THR A 68 6.17 3.61 -1.17
N ASP A 69 7.34 3.29 -0.59
CA ASP A 69 7.42 2.29 0.47
C ASP A 69 6.46 2.59 1.61
N ASN A 70 6.44 3.83 2.10
CA ASN A 70 5.59 4.23 3.21
C ASN A 70 4.10 4.23 2.85
N ALA A 71 3.75 4.55 1.61
CA ALA A 71 2.38 4.49 1.10
C ALA A 71 1.86 3.04 1.02
N PHE A 72 2.75 2.06 0.76
CA PHE A 72 2.41 0.64 0.72
C PHE A 72 2.77 -0.14 2.00
N ILE A 73 3.43 0.49 2.98
CA ILE A 73 3.61 -0.08 4.32
C ILE A 73 2.23 -0.17 4.96
N GLY A 74 1.83 -1.41 5.29
CA GLY A 74 0.52 -1.66 5.86
C GLY A 74 0.23 -0.79 7.09
N GLU A 75 -0.98 -0.25 7.15
CA GLU A 75 -1.40 0.63 8.23
C GLU A 75 -1.67 -0.16 9.50
N LYS A 76 -1.26 0.40 10.65
CA LYS A 76 -1.62 -0.18 11.96
C LYS A 76 -3.02 0.24 12.33
N LYS A 77 -3.95 -0.71 12.28
CA LYS A 77 -5.35 -0.50 12.67
C LYS A 77 -5.73 -1.42 13.83
N PRO A 78 -6.62 -0.99 14.73
CA PRO A 78 -7.20 -1.89 15.72
C PRO A 78 -7.89 -3.07 15.03
N LEU A 79 -7.75 -4.26 15.61
CA LEU A 79 -8.33 -5.50 15.08
C LEU A 79 -9.80 -5.36 14.68
N LEU A 80 -10.61 -4.67 15.49
CA LEU A 80 -12.02 -4.46 15.18
C LEU A 80 -12.25 -3.61 13.94
N MET A 81 -11.42 -2.59 13.68
CA MET A 81 -11.56 -1.75 12.48
C MET A 81 -11.12 -2.51 11.24
N ALA A 82 -10.00 -3.24 11.34
CA ALA A 82 -9.44 -3.99 10.23
C ALA A 82 -10.30 -5.16 9.72
N ILE A 83 -11.26 -5.66 10.50
CA ILE A 83 -12.21 -6.70 10.06
C ILE A 83 -13.31 -6.13 9.13
N PHE A 84 -13.55 -4.81 9.18
CA PHE A 84 -14.57 -4.14 8.37
C PHE A 84 -13.99 -3.30 7.22
N ASP A 85 -12.67 -3.30 7.05
CA ASP A 85 -11.97 -2.79 5.85
C ASP A 85 -11.95 -3.87 4.75
#